data_AF-A0AAD9GLX5-F1
#
_entry.id   AF-A0AAD9GLX5-F1
#
_cell.length_a   1.000
_cell.length_b   1.000
_cell.length_c   1.000
_cell.angle_alpha   90.00
_cell.angle_beta   90.00
_cell.angle_gamma   90.00
#
_symmetry.space_group_name_H-M   'P 1'
#
loop_
_entity.id
_entity.type
_entity.pdbx_description
1 polymer ?
#
loop_
_entity_poly.entity_id
_entity_poly.type
_entity_poly.pdbx_seq_one_letter_code
_entity_poly.pdbx_strand_id
1 'polypeptide(L)'
;MAVSRINQEIAKSLSVENSQVPPWCVCKATLEEWITYQEAENQELRSSRMEWVDGEIIIVELPSGEHGDFVGAFDTEVISQPVVRRYLKSHRDAYVSNRPPRQPRYEADDSFGPRPRTGSRLPIGLTNFRDWRTLVLEVGYSRGWGTQRGYLDWKVRKWSRVRGVRFVVCVAVTENLATAEYKLYTVLADTNRLPDLAPQPIVAPSAEIRFDARELLGLEPGDPIPQDPSGLLFPDPLVVDLYQVLQEALN
;
A
#
# COMPACT_ATOMS: atom_id res chain seq x y z
N MET A 1 -6.57 23.28 -17.27
CA MET A 1 -5.45 23.22 -18.24
C MET A 1 -4.46 22.11 -17.89
N ALA A 2 -3.98 22.00 -16.64
CA ALA A 2 -3.02 20.95 -16.24
C ALA A 2 -3.55 19.50 -16.42
N VAL A 3 -4.75 19.18 -15.91
CA VAL A 3 -5.34 17.83 -16.03
C VAL A 3 -5.46 17.38 -17.49
N SER A 4 -6.00 18.25 -18.36
CA SER A 4 -6.14 17.94 -19.79
C SER A 4 -4.79 17.70 -20.48
N ARG A 5 -3.76 18.49 -20.16
CA ARG A 5 -2.40 18.27 -20.66
C ARG A 5 -1.85 16.92 -20.19
N ILE A 6 -1.97 16.62 -18.90
CA ILE A 6 -1.47 15.35 -18.33
C ILE A 6 -2.20 14.16 -18.96
N ASN A 7 -3.54 14.21 -19.09
CA ASN A 7 -4.31 13.17 -19.77
C ASN A 7 -3.84 12.95 -21.21
N GLN A 8 -3.55 14.03 -21.95
CA GLN A 8 -3.04 13.90 -23.32
C GLN A 8 -1.67 13.22 -23.38
N GLU A 9 -0.76 13.53 -22.46
CA GLU A 9 0.56 12.87 -22.41
C GLU A 9 0.46 11.40 -21.98
N ILE A 10 -0.45 11.07 -21.06
CA ILE A 10 -0.76 9.69 -20.69
C ILE A 10 -1.32 8.93 -21.90
N ALA A 11 -2.35 9.46 -22.56
CA ALA A 11 -2.97 8.82 -23.71
C ALA A 11 -1.96 8.56 -24.84
N LYS A 12 -1.08 9.53 -25.13
CA LYS A 12 0.03 9.34 -26.06
C LYS A 12 0.95 8.21 -25.63
N SER A 13 1.34 8.18 -24.35
CA SER A 13 2.25 7.15 -23.81
C SER A 13 1.65 5.76 -23.89
N LEU A 14 0.33 5.63 -23.69
CA LEU A 14 -0.41 4.37 -23.80
C LEU A 14 -0.68 3.95 -25.26
N SER A 15 -0.80 4.91 -26.18
CA SER A 15 -1.08 4.63 -27.61
C SER A 15 0.13 4.17 -28.41
N VAL A 16 1.34 4.46 -27.94
CA VAL A 16 2.54 3.91 -28.56
C VAL A 16 2.58 2.43 -28.16
N GLU A 17 2.58 1.52 -29.14
CA GLU A 17 2.93 0.10 -28.96
C GLU A 17 4.39 0.01 -28.49
N ASN A 18 4.64 0.46 -27.27
CA ASN A 18 5.92 0.38 -26.63
C ASN A 18 5.89 -0.91 -25.83
N SER A 19 6.79 -1.83 -26.16
CA SER A 19 7.16 -2.98 -25.32
C SER A 19 7.80 -2.57 -23.98
N GLN A 20 7.57 -1.33 -23.53
CA GLN A 20 8.08 -0.82 -22.26
C GLN A 20 7.30 -1.48 -21.13
N VAL A 21 8.03 -2.19 -20.28
CA VAL A 21 7.53 -2.67 -19.00
C VAL A 21 7.69 -1.53 -18.00
N PRO A 22 6.69 -1.20 -17.17
CA PRO A 22 6.82 -0.17 -16.13
C PRO A 22 8.02 -0.45 -15.21
N PRO A 23 8.60 0.60 -14.60
CA PRO A 23 8.18 1.99 -14.64
C PRO A 23 8.76 2.80 -15.82
N TRP A 24 8.00 3.74 -16.38
CA TRP A 24 8.48 4.71 -17.38
C TRP A 24 7.96 6.14 -17.17
N CYS A 25 8.74 7.12 -17.61
CA CYS A 25 8.39 8.54 -17.49
C CYS A 25 7.37 8.96 -18.56
N VAL A 26 6.33 9.70 -18.14
CA VAL A 26 5.29 10.24 -19.02
C VAL A 26 5.62 11.70 -19.38
N CYS A 27 5.69 12.57 -18.38
CA CYS A 27 5.91 13.99 -18.60
C CYS A 27 6.42 14.71 -17.35
N LYS A 28 6.86 15.96 -17.53
CA LYS A 28 7.13 16.87 -16.41
C LYS A 28 5.82 17.47 -15.88
N ALA A 29 5.76 17.59 -14.56
CA ALA A 29 4.67 18.27 -13.85
C ALA A 29 5.18 18.84 -12.53
N THR A 30 4.68 19.99 -12.14
CA THR A 30 4.87 20.49 -10.77
C THR A 30 4.08 19.63 -9.78
N LEU A 31 4.43 19.72 -8.49
CA LEU A 31 3.68 19.04 -7.44
C LEU A 31 2.20 19.49 -7.38
N GLU A 32 1.94 20.77 -7.64
CA GLU A 32 0.58 21.33 -7.64
C GLU A 32 -0.25 20.79 -8.81
N GLU A 33 0.34 20.68 -10.00
CA GLU A 33 -0.30 20.03 -11.15
C GLU A 33 -0.61 18.56 -10.87
N TRP A 34 0.30 17.84 -10.22
CA TRP A 34 0.07 16.45 -9.82
C TRP A 34 -1.05 16.32 -8.79
N ILE A 35 -1.08 17.15 -7.75
CA ILE A 35 -2.16 17.13 -6.76
C ILE A 35 -3.51 17.43 -7.43
N THR A 36 -3.54 18.41 -8.34
CA THR A 36 -4.74 18.73 -9.13
C THR A 36 -5.20 17.53 -9.96
N TYR A 37 -4.25 16.76 -10.51
CA TYR A 37 -4.55 15.52 -11.22
C TYR A 37 -5.10 14.42 -10.30
N GLN A 38 -4.48 14.20 -9.13
CA GLN A 38 -4.93 13.22 -8.14
C GLN A 38 -6.37 13.46 -7.68
N GLU A 39 -6.79 14.73 -7.60
CA GLU A 39 -8.14 15.12 -7.16
C GLU A 39 -9.17 15.14 -8.30
N ALA A 40 -8.73 15.01 -9.56
CA ALA A 40 -9.62 15.05 -10.70
C ALA A 40 -10.43 13.76 -10.84
N GLU A 41 -11.72 13.88 -11.16
CA GLU A 41 -12.56 12.70 -11.46
C GLU A 41 -12.30 12.15 -12.88
N ASN A 42 -11.84 13.00 -13.80
CA ASN A 42 -11.61 12.67 -15.20
C ASN A 42 -10.15 12.31 -15.51
N GLN A 43 -9.57 11.41 -14.70
CA GLN A 43 -8.22 10.88 -14.94
C GLN A 43 -8.22 9.90 -16.11
N GLU A 44 -7.29 10.09 -17.06
CA GLU A 44 -7.02 9.12 -18.14
C GLU A 44 -6.51 7.78 -17.57
N LEU A 45 -5.60 7.84 -16.60
CA LEU A 45 -5.14 6.68 -15.85
C LEU A 45 -5.22 7.02 -14.36
N ARG A 46 -5.71 6.09 -13.55
CA ARG A 46 -5.83 6.29 -12.10
C ARG A 46 -4.49 6.69 -11.49
N SER A 47 -4.49 7.69 -10.62
CA SER A 47 -3.27 8.16 -9.96
C SER A 47 -2.56 7.07 -9.14
N SER A 48 -3.28 6.09 -8.61
CA SER A 48 -2.71 4.91 -7.93
C SER A 48 -1.79 4.05 -8.81
N ARG A 49 -1.86 4.20 -10.13
CA ARG A 49 -1.01 3.52 -11.12
C ARG A 49 0.21 4.32 -11.55
N MET A 50 0.38 5.49 -10.94
CA MET A 50 1.41 6.46 -11.29
C MET A 50 2.05 7.03 -10.04
N GLU A 51 3.23 7.62 -10.22
CA GLU A 51 3.93 8.31 -9.16
C GLU A 51 4.51 9.63 -9.64
N TRP A 52 4.41 10.66 -8.80
CA TRP A 52 5.14 11.89 -8.99
C TRP A 52 6.47 11.83 -8.24
N VAL A 53 7.56 11.98 -8.99
CA VAL A 53 8.91 11.93 -8.44
C VAL A 53 9.73 13.05 -9.05
N ASP A 54 10.25 13.96 -8.22
CA ASP A 54 11.22 14.99 -8.61
C ASP A 54 10.82 15.81 -9.85
N GLY A 55 9.54 16.15 -9.98
CA GLY A 55 9.02 16.97 -11.08
C GLY A 55 8.56 16.18 -12.30
N GLU A 56 8.50 14.86 -12.22
CA GLU A 56 8.09 13.96 -13.31
C GLU A 56 6.95 13.06 -12.84
N ILE A 57 6.01 12.78 -13.76
CA ILE A 57 4.99 11.75 -13.60
C ILE A 57 5.50 10.47 -14.27
N ILE A 58 5.49 9.37 -13.54
CA ILE A 58 5.95 8.05 -13.96
C ILE A 58 4.76 7.09 -13.88
N ILE A 59 4.52 6.31 -14.92
CA ILE A 59 3.62 5.14 -14.83
C ILE A 59 4.41 4.02 -14.18
N VAL A 60 3.91 3.48 -13.07
CA VAL A 60 4.58 2.42 -12.30
C VAL A 60 3.97 1.06 -12.53
N GLU A 61 2.71 1.01 -12.97
CA GLU A 61 1.99 -0.21 -13.31
C GLU A 61 0.81 0.14 -14.22
N LEU A 62 0.40 -0.76 -15.10
CA LEU A 62 -0.91 -0.67 -15.78
C LEU A 62 -1.96 -1.52 -15.04
N PRO A 63 -3.25 -1.17 -15.11
CA PRO A 63 -4.30 -1.99 -14.50
C PRO A 63 -4.29 -3.43 -15.04
N SER A 64 -4.36 -4.41 -14.14
CA SER A 64 -4.52 -5.83 -14.47
C SER A 64 -5.50 -6.51 -13.53
N GLY A 65 -6.04 -7.66 -13.96
CA GLY A 65 -6.92 -8.48 -13.14
C GLY A 65 -6.16 -9.07 -11.95
N GLU A 66 -4.97 -9.63 -12.21
CA GLU A 66 -4.11 -10.24 -11.22
C GLU A 66 -3.80 -9.32 -10.04
N HIS A 67 -3.52 -8.05 -10.34
CA HIS A 67 -3.33 -7.03 -9.30
C HIS A 67 -4.60 -6.85 -8.48
N GLY A 68 -5.74 -6.62 -9.14
CA GLY A 68 -7.02 -6.35 -8.49
C GLY A 68 -7.49 -7.52 -7.62
N ASP A 69 -7.37 -8.73 -8.13
CA ASP A 69 -7.80 -9.96 -7.46
C ASP A 69 -6.93 -10.24 -6.22
N PHE A 70 -5.60 -10.09 -6.35
CA PHE A 70 -4.71 -10.25 -5.20
C PHE A 70 -4.98 -9.21 -4.10
N VAL A 71 -5.16 -7.94 -4.48
CA VAL A 71 -5.50 -6.87 -3.53
C VAL A 71 -6.83 -7.14 -2.83
N GLY A 72 -7.86 -7.56 -3.59
CA GLY A 72 -9.18 -7.86 -3.03
C GLY A 72 -9.19 -9.06 -2.09
N ALA A 73 -8.45 -10.11 -2.44
CA ALA A 73 -8.27 -11.28 -1.59
C ALA A 73 -7.51 -10.92 -0.30
N PHE A 74 -6.47 -10.08 -0.39
CA PHE A 74 -5.72 -9.62 0.78
C PHE A 74 -6.59 -8.78 1.73
N ASP A 75 -7.36 -7.81 1.22
CA ASP A 75 -8.32 -7.04 2.03
C ASP A 75 -9.25 -7.99 2.78
N THR A 76 -9.88 -8.90 2.04
CA THR A 76 -10.84 -9.88 2.58
C THR A 76 -10.24 -10.72 3.70
N GLU A 77 -9.02 -11.22 3.51
CA GLU A 77 -8.33 -12.06 4.48
C GLU A 77 -7.98 -11.29 5.77
N VAL A 78 -7.36 -10.11 5.64
CA VAL A 78 -6.99 -9.27 6.79
C VAL A 78 -8.20 -8.94 7.65
N ILE A 79 -9.31 -8.54 7.02
CA ILE A 79 -10.52 -8.17 7.74
C ILE A 79 -11.53 -9.31 7.83
N SER A 80 -11.17 -10.58 7.64
CA SER A 80 -12.14 -11.70 7.67
C SER A 80 -12.85 -11.83 9.02
N GLN A 81 -12.12 -11.61 10.11
CA GLN A 81 -12.64 -11.78 11.48
C GLN A 81 -13.40 -10.52 11.96
N PRO A 82 -14.61 -10.66 12.55
CA PRO A 82 -15.38 -9.53 13.07
C PRO A 82 -14.64 -8.68 14.11
N VAL A 83 -13.85 -9.31 14.98
CA VAL A 83 -13.03 -8.61 15.97
C VAL A 83 -11.97 -7.73 15.29
N VAL A 84 -11.38 -8.18 14.18
CA VAL A 84 -10.41 -7.38 13.43
C VAL A 84 -11.09 -6.18 12.80
N ARG A 85 -12.22 -6.36 12.09
CA ARG A 85 -13.02 -5.25 11.50
C ARG A 85 -13.43 -4.19 12.51
N ARG A 86 -13.63 -4.58 13.77
CA ARG A 86 -14.06 -3.70 14.85
C ARG A 86 -12.98 -2.71 15.28
N TYR A 87 -11.71 -3.09 15.21
CA TYR A 87 -10.59 -2.32 15.73
C TYR A 87 -9.64 -1.82 14.64
N LEU A 88 -9.54 -2.53 13.53
CA LEU A 88 -8.79 -2.16 12.34
C LEU A 88 -9.75 -1.72 11.22
N LYS A 89 -9.35 -0.70 10.47
CA LYS A 89 -10.11 -0.17 9.33
C LYS A 89 -9.30 -0.38 8.06
N SER A 90 -9.91 -1.03 7.06
CA SER A 90 -9.45 -0.96 5.68
C SER A 90 -9.73 0.43 5.10
N HIS A 91 -8.72 0.99 4.45
CA HIS A 91 -8.75 2.26 3.75
C HIS A 91 -8.57 2.08 2.24
N ARG A 92 -8.26 0.86 1.77
CA ARG A 92 -8.04 0.58 0.35
C ARG A 92 -6.97 1.50 -0.24
N ASP A 93 -7.18 1.91 -1.48
CA ASP A 93 -6.33 2.80 -2.26
C ASP A 93 -6.44 4.29 -1.88
N ALA A 94 -7.17 4.62 -0.80
CA ALA A 94 -7.33 6.01 -0.37
C ALA A 94 -5.98 6.63 0.02
N TYR A 95 -5.61 7.72 -0.66
CA TYR A 95 -4.38 8.44 -0.41
C TYR A 95 -4.23 8.91 1.05
N VAL A 96 -2.98 9.03 1.49
CA VAL A 96 -2.65 9.59 2.82
C VAL A 96 -2.52 11.11 2.72
N SER A 97 -3.37 11.82 3.46
CA SER A 97 -3.35 13.29 3.50
C SER A 97 -2.21 13.84 4.37
N ASN A 98 -1.80 13.09 5.40
CA ASN A 98 -0.71 13.46 6.30
C ASN A 98 0.66 13.14 5.70
N ARG A 99 1.12 14.03 4.84
CA ARG A 99 2.41 13.94 4.15
C ARG A 99 3.38 15.02 4.63
N PRO A 100 4.71 14.79 4.56
CA PRO A 100 5.67 15.86 4.73
C PRO A 100 5.41 17.02 3.73
N PRO A 101 5.73 18.27 4.09
CA PRO A 101 5.62 19.39 3.16
C PRO A 101 6.36 19.10 1.84
N ARG A 102 5.77 19.55 0.72
CA ARG A 102 6.34 19.39 -0.63
C ARG A 102 6.49 17.94 -1.12
N GLN A 103 5.68 17.01 -0.61
CA GLN A 103 5.55 15.65 -1.14
C GLN A 103 4.18 15.42 -1.78
N PRO A 104 4.05 14.48 -2.73
CA PRO A 104 2.76 14.05 -3.27
C PRO A 104 1.95 13.30 -2.20
N ARG A 105 0.65 13.17 -2.42
CA ARG A 105 -0.16 12.24 -1.61
C ARG A 105 0.18 10.83 -2.08
N TYR A 106 0.57 9.97 -1.16
CA TYR A 106 0.89 8.58 -1.49
C TYR A 106 -0.39 7.73 -1.49
N GLU A 107 -0.53 6.88 -2.50
CA GLU A 107 -1.64 5.95 -2.71
C GLU A 107 -1.06 4.53 -2.61
N ALA A 108 -1.58 3.76 -1.66
CA ALA A 108 -1.27 2.33 -1.55
C ALA A 108 -2.19 1.53 -2.48
N ASP A 109 -1.90 0.26 -2.71
CA ASP A 109 -2.87 -0.62 -3.36
C ASP A 109 -3.93 -1.09 -2.35
N ASP A 110 -3.52 -1.31 -1.10
CA ASP A 110 -4.42 -1.38 0.06
C ASP A 110 -3.73 -0.84 1.31
N SER A 111 -4.49 -0.43 2.31
CA SER A 111 -3.94 0.09 3.56
C SER A 111 -4.91 -0.02 4.72
N PHE A 112 -4.38 -0.19 5.93
CA PHE A 112 -5.15 -0.40 7.14
C PHE A 112 -4.65 0.51 8.25
N GLY A 113 -5.56 0.88 9.15
CA GLY A 113 -5.25 1.72 10.29
C GLY A 113 -6.18 1.49 11.48
N PRO A 114 -5.75 1.85 12.69
CA PRO A 114 -6.57 1.68 13.88
C PRO A 114 -7.82 2.56 13.82
N ARG A 115 -8.91 2.07 14.42
CA ARG A 115 -10.12 2.85 14.68
C ARG A 115 -9.98 3.60 16.00
N PRO A 116 -10.66 4.74 16.19
CA PRO A 116 -10.64 5.48 17.46
C PRO A 116 -11.05 4.64 18.68
N ARG A 117 -11.87 3.61 18.47
CA ARG A 117 -12.33 2.66 19.50
C ARG A 117 -11.18 1.87 20.17
N THR A 118 -10.03 1.75 19.51
CA THR A 118 -8.85 1.08 20.09
C THR A 118 -8.39 1.73 21.40
N GLY A 119 -8.67 3.03 21.60
CA GLY A 119 -8.13 3.80 22.72
C GLY A 119 -6.72 4.35 22.45
N SER A 120 -6.14 4.04 21.29
CA SER A 120 -4.81 4.48 20.88
C SER A 120 -4.69 6.00 20.82
N ARG A 121 -3.49 6.51 21.08
CA ARG A 121 -3.18 7.94 20.88
C ARG A 121 -2.74 8.15 19.45
N LEU A 122 -3.20 9.24 18.83
CA LEU A 122 -2.72 9.60 17.50
C LEU A 122 -1.22 9.91 17.55
N PRO A 123 -0.41 9.38 16.62
CA PRO A 123 1.00 9.75 16.50
C PRO A 123 1.16 11.26 16.34
N ILE A 124 2.23 11.82 16.88
CA ILE A 124 2.51 13.26 16.80
C ILE A 124 2.45 13.73 15.34
N GLY A 125 1.64 14.77 15.09
CA GLY A 125 1.45 15.34 13.76
C GLY A 125 0.31 14.71 12.94
N LEU A 126 -0.32 13.63 13.41
CA LEU A 126 -1.62 13.20 12.88
C LEU A 126 -2.76 13.92 13.61
N THR A 127 -3.76 14.39 12.88
CA THR A 127 -4.92 15.11 13.43
C THR A 127 -6.19 14.26 13.49
N ASN A 128 -6.22 13.12 12.80
CA ASN A 128 -7.37 12.22 12.78
C ASN A 128 -6.95 10.78 12.45
N PHE A 129 -7.76 9.80 12.88
CA PHE A 129 -7.55 8.38 12.58
C PHE A 129 -7.80 8.00 11.12
N ARG A 130 -8.51 8.84 10.35
CA ARG A 130 -8.78 8.54 8.93
C ARG A 130 -7.52 8.63 8.07
N ASP A 131 -6.50 9.36 8.52
CA ASP A 131 -5.20 9.51 7.85
C ASP A 131 -4.12 8.59 8.42
N TRP A 132 -4.39 7.86 9.51
CA TRP A 132 -3.42 6.96 10.11
C TRP A 132 -3.44 5.61 9.38
N ARG A 133 -2.32 5.24 8.74
CA ARG A 133 -2.07 3.88 8.24
C ARG A 133 -0.99 3.23 9.08
N THR A 134 -1.24 2.03 9.58
CA THR A 134 -0.25 1.19 10.27
C THR A 134 0.23 0.04 9.39
N LEU A 135 -0.63 -0.47 8.50
CA LEU A 135 -0.29 -1.49 7.51
C LEU A 135 -0.55 -0.95 6.10
N VAL A 136 0.38 -1.20 5.17
CA VAL A 136 0.31 -0.85 3.76
C VAL A 136 0.60 -2.09 2.92
N LEU A 137 -0.18 -2.30 1.86
CA LEU A 137 0.05 -3.28 0.82
C LEU A 137 0.44 -2.56 -0.48
N GLU A 138 1.46 -3.11 -1.15
CA GLU A 138 1.89 -2.75 -2.50
C GLU A 138 1.98 -4.02 -3.33
N VAL A 139 1.26 -4.08 -4.45
CA VAL A 139 1.26 -5.21 -5.37
C VAL A 139 1.83 -4.75 -6.70
N GLY A 140 2.79 -5.51 -7.21
CA GLY A 140 3.36 -5.31 -8.52
C GLY A 140 3.15 -6.51 -9.41
N TYR A 141 2.34 -6.37 -10.45
CA TYR A 141 2.26 -7.35 -11.53
C TYR A 141 3.35 -7.11 -12.57
N SER A 142 3.39 -5.89 -13.08
CA SER A 142 4.39 -5.40 -14.03
C SER A 142 5.52 -4.64 -13.31
N ARG A 143 5.22 -4.13 -12.11
CA ARG A 143 6.16 -3.48 -11.21
C ARG A 143 7.00 -4.50 -10.44
N GLY A 144 8.29 -4.56 -10.72
CA GLY A 144 9.20 -5.50 -10.06
C GLY A 144 9.78 -5.04 -8.72
N TRP A 145 10.69 -5.86 -8.20
CA TRP A 145 11.61 -5.54 -7.10
C TRP A 145 12.66 -4.51 -7.52
N GLY A 146 13.16 -3.72 -6.56
CA GLY A 146 14.24 -2.79 -6.83
C GLY A 146 14.12 -1.45 -6.11
N THR A 147 15.27 -0.80 -5.96
CA THR A 147 15.40 0.48 -5.25
C THR A 147 15.37 1.70 -6.17
N GLN A 148 15.18 1.48 -7.47
CA GLN A 148 15.05 2.53 -8.49
C GLN A 148 13.63 3.13 -8.47
N ARG A 149 13.48 4.36 -8.98
CA ARG A 149 12.20 5.10 -8.98
C ARG A 149 11.09 4.25 -9.60
N GLY A 150 9.96 4.13 -8.91
CA GLY A 150 8.79 3.38 -9.39
C GLY A 150 8.82 1.88 -9.13
N TYR A 151 9.89 1.30 -8.59
CA TYR A 151 9.93 -0.11 -8.15
C TYR A 151 9.42 -0.29 -6.72
N LEU A 152 9.11 -1.54 -6.32
CA LEU A 152 8.50 -1.84 -5.01
C LEU A 152 9.36 -1.35 -3.83
N ASP A 153 10.64 -1.74 -3.75
CA ASP A 153 11.49 -1.37 -2.60
C ASP A 153 11.74 0.14 -2.51
N TRP A 154 11.71 0.84 -3.64
CA TRP A 154 11.77 2.30 -3.66
C TRP A 154 10.53 2.94 -3.01
N LYS A 155 9.33 2.37 -3.21
CA LYS A 155 8.09 2.91 -2.61
C LYS A 155 7.99 2.59 -1.13
N VAL A 156 8.52 1.45 -0.69
CA VAL A 156 8.68 1.15 0.75
C VAL A 156 9.47 2.25 1.46
N ARG A 157 10.55 2.77 0.85
CA ARG A 157 11.32 3.89 1.41
C ARG A 157 10.49 5.17 1.53
N LYS A 158 9.49 5.38 0.66
CA LYS A 158 8.55 6.50 0.79
C LYS A 158 7.59 6.25 1.95
N TRP A 159 6.97 5.08 2.01
CA TRP A 159 6.08 4.69 3.10
C TRP A 159 6.73 4.74 4.48
N SER A 160 8.01 4.36 4.58
CA SER A 160 8.76 4.43 5.85
C SER A 160 8.89 5.85 6.43
N ARG A 161 8.64 6.88 5.61
CA ARG A 161 8.66 8.29 6.02
C ARG A 161 7.26 8.83 6.35
N VAL A 162 6.22 8.05 6.06
CA VAL A 162 4.83 8.40 6.40
C VAL A 162 4.60 8.07 7.86
N ARG A 163 4.16 9.07 8.62
CA ARG A 163 3.96 8.92 10.07
C ARG A 163 2.89 7.88 10.37
N GLY A 164 3.22 6.97 11.28
CA GLY A 164 2.31 5.96 11.78
C GLY A 164 2.36 4.63 11.02
N VAL A 165 3.00 4.57 9.84
CA VAL A 165 3.22 3.31 9.13
C VAL A 165 4.16 2.43 9.95
N ARG A 166 3.77 1.16 10.14
CA ARG A 166 4.52 0.14 10.88
C ARG A 166 4.88 -1.04 10.01
N PHE A 167 3.98 -1.46 9.15
CA PHE A 167 4.18 -2.59 8.26
C PHE A 167 3.95 -2.18 6.81
N VAL A 168 4.86 -2.60 5.94
CA VAL A 168 4.68 -2.51 4.49
C VAL A 168 4.88 -3.91 3.93
N VAL A 169 3.83 -4.46 3.33
CA VAL A 169 3.86 -5.71 2.59
C VAL A 169 3.97 -5.37 1.13
N CYS A 170 5.05 -5.80 0.49
CA CYS A 170 5.17 -5.78 -0.96
C CYS A 170 4.96 -7.19 -1.50
N VAL A 171 4.20 -7.32 -2.57
CA VAL A 171 4.02 -8.57 -3.30
C VAL A 171 4.31 -8.33 -4.77
N ALA A 172 5.14 -9.19 -5.37
CA ALA A 172 5.29 -9.26 -6.81
C ALA A 172 4.55 -10.50 -7.32
N VAL A 173 3.67 -10.33 -8.30
CA VAL A 173 2.88 -11.42 -8.92
C VAL A 173 3.20 -11.53 -10.39
N THR A 174 3.04 -12.71 -10.98
CA THR A 174 3.23 -12.92 -12.43
C THR A 174 1.91 -13.17 -13.15
N GLU A 175 2.00 -13.35 -14.47
CA GLU A 175 0.84 -13.55 -15.34
C GLU A 175 -0.01 -14.72 -14.85
N ASN A 176 -1.34 -14.54 -14.84
CA ASN A 176 -2.30 -15.52 -14.30
C ASN A 176 -2.01 -15.94 -12.84
N LEU A 177 -1.34 -15.08 -12.06
CA LEU A 177 -0.93 -15.36 -10.68
C LEU A 177 -0.08 -16.65 -10.54
N ALA A 178 0.63 -17.07 -11.60
CA ALA A 178 1.33 -18.35 -11.65
C ALA A 178 2.43 -18.49 -10.58
N THR A 179 3.07 -17.37 -10.24
CA THR A 179 4.03 -17.26 -9.14
C THR A 179 3.82 -15.94 -8.42
N ALA A 180 4.15 -15.93 -7.13
CA ALA A 180 4.18 -14.72 -6.35
C ALA A 180 5.29 -14.77 -5.30
N GLU A 181 5.87 -13.62 -5.01
CA GLU A 181 6.88 -13.42 -3.97
C GLU A 181 6.49 -12.23 -3.11
N TYR A 182 6.95 -12.19 -1.86
CA TYR A 182 6.68 -11.08 -0.96
C TYR A 182 7.91 -10.62 -0.20
N LYS A 183 7.81 -9.38 0.32
CA LYS A 183 8.67 -8.85 1.37
C LYS A 183 7.80 -8.18 2.43
N LEU A 184 8.05 -8.48 3.70
CA LEU A 184 7.44 -7.79 4.83
C LEU A 184 8.48 -6.86 5.47
N TYR A 185 8.21 -5.57 5.45
CA TYR A 185 9.04 -4.56 6.09
C TYR A 185 8.40 -4.07 7.39
N THR A 186 9.16 -4.07 8.47
CA THR A 186 8.82 -3.38 9.73
C THR A 186 9.51 -2.02 9.78
N VAL A 187 8.72 -0.96 9.89
CA VAL A 187 9.17 0.43 9.94
C VAL A 187 9.38 0.85 11.40
N LEU A 188 10.66 0.92 11.78
CA LEU A 188 11.08 1.44 13.07
C LEU A 188 11.12 2.97 13.01
N ALA A 189 10.59 3.63 14.05
CA ALA A 189 10.43 5.09 14.08
C ALA A 189 11.75 5.88 13.91
N ASP A 190 12.88 5.27 14.25
CA ASP A 190 14.13 6.01 14.51
C ASP A 190 15.31 5.61 13.61
N THR A 191 15.20 4.60 12.76
CA THR A 191 16.40 4.06 12.08
C THR A 191 16.67 4.65 10.70
N ASN A 192 15.70 5.29 10.03
CA ASN A 192 15.79 5.77 8.63
C ASN A 192 16.37 4.73 7.63
N ARG A 193 16.51 3.47 8.06
CA ARG A 193 17.19 2.38 7.37
C ARG A 193 16.26 1.18 7.44
N LEU A 194 15.69 0.87 6.29
CA LEU A 194 15.01 -0.39 6.08
C LEU A 194 16.07 -1.47 5.84
N PRO A 195 15.87 -2.70 6.36
CA PRO A 195 16.73 -3.81 6.02
C PRO A 195 16.65 -4.10 4.52
N ASP A 196 17.73 -4.61 3.95
CA ASP A 196 17.69 -5.21 2.61
C ASP A 196 17.14 -6.64 2.77
N LEU A 197 15.97 -6.88 2.19
CA LEU A 197 15.27 -8.16 2.29
C LEU A 197 15.28 -8.86 0.94
N ALA A 198 15.59 -10.15 0.94
CA ALA A 198 15.36 -11.00 -0.21
C ALA A 198 13.85 -11.29 -0.34
N PRO A 199 13.28 -11.28 -1.56
CA PRO A 199 11.92 -11.77 -1.78
C PRO A 199 11.77 -13.22 -1.30
N GLN A 200 10.62 -13.52 -0.70
CA GLN A 200 10.25 -14.87 -0.27
C GLN A 200 9.11 -15.40 -1.13
N PRO A 201 9.16 -16.66 -1.59
CA PRO A 201 8.11 -17.21 -2.44
C PRO A 201 6.82 -17.45 -1.64
N ILE A 202 5.67 -17.19 -2.26
CA ILE A 202 4.34 -17.56 -1.74
C ILE A 202 4.02 -18.95 -2.32
N VAL A 203 4.19 -20.00 -1.51
CA VAL A 203 4.05 -21.40 -1.94
C VAL A 203 3.29 -22.23 -0.92
N ALA A 204 2.75 -23.35 -1.39
CA ALA A 204 2.06 -24.32 -0.54
C ALA A 204 2.99 -24.92 0.54
N PRO A 205 2.44 -25.33 1.70
CA PRO A 205 1.02 -25.27 2.08
C PRO A 205 0.60 -23.95 2.72
N SER A 206 1.54 -23.09 3.11
CA SER A 206 1.27 -21.79 3.73
C SER A 206 2.46 -20.83 3.57
N ALA A 207 2.16 -19.53 3.55
CA ALA A 207 3.11 -18.44 3.55
C ALA A 207 2.64 -17.36 4.55
N GLU A 208 2.83 -17.63 5.84
CA GLU A 208 2.32 -16.78 6.92
C GLU A 208 3.17 -15.52 7.12
N ILE A 209 2.50 -14.37 7.13
CA ILE A 209 3.03 -13.11 7.68
C ILE A 209 2.33 -12.78 8.99
N ARG A 210 3.07 -12.20 9.94
CA ARG A 210 2.61 -11.97 11.32
C ARG A 210 2.79 -10.50 11.68
N PHE A 211 1.74 -9.89 12.21
CA PHE A 211 1.73 -8.51 12.67
C PHE A 211 1.51 -8.47 14.17
N ASP A 212 2.39 -7.78 14.90
CA ASP A 212 2.18 -7.48 16.31
C ASP A 212 0.90 -6.64 16.46
N ALA A 213 -0.05 -7.11 17.28
CA ALA A 213 -1.35 -6.47 17.40
C ALA A 213 -1.25 -5.06 17.99
N ARG A 214 -0.27 -4.83 18.89
CA ARG A 214 -0.10 -3.54 19.54
C ARG A 214 0.42 -2.52 18.54
N GLU A 215 1.43 -2.87 17.75
CA GLU A 215 1.94 -1.99 16.70
C GLU A 215 0.89 -1.74 15.62
N LEU A 216 0.16 -2.78 15.20
CA LEU A 216 -0.88 -2.67 14.18
C LEU A 216 -2.04 -1.77 14.63
N LEU A 217 -2.41 -1.82 15.91
CA LEU A 217 -3.46 -0.99 16.51
C LEU A 217 -2.94 0.35 17.05
N GLY A 218 -1.63 0.59 17.02
CA GLY A 218 -1.02 1.80 17.56
C GLY A 218 -1.17 1.97 19.08
N LEU A 219 -1.21 0.85 19.80
CA LEU A 219 -1.29 0.80 21.26
C LEU A 219 0.06 1.11 21.89
N GLU A 220 0.06 1.76 23.06
CA GLU A 220 1.29 1.99 23.81
C GLU A 220 1.73 0.69 24.53
N PRO A 221 3.01 0.57 24.92
CA PRO A 221 3.48 -0.54 25.74
C PRO A 221 2.64 -0.67 27.03
N GLY A 222 2.06 -1.84 27.24
CA GLY A 222 1.25 -2.15 28.43
C GLY A 222 -0.26 -1.91 28.27
N ASP A 223 -0.71 -1.24 27.22
CA ASP A 223 -2.15 -1.09 26.95
C ASP A 223 -2.79 -2.48 26.73
N PRO A 224 -4.03 -2.73 27.19
CA PRO A 224 -4.69 -4.01 26.94
C PRO A 224 -5.02 -4.16 25.45
N ILE A 225 -4.82 -5.37 24.91
CA ILE A 225 -5.30 -5.71 23.57
C ILE A 225 -6.82 -5.74 23.58
N PRO A 226 -7.49 -5.05 22.65
CA PRO A 226 -8.93 -4.87 22.75
C PRO A 226 -9.69 -6.17 22.54
N GLN A 227 -10.81 -6.27 23.26
CA GLN A 227 -11.75 -7.38 23.22
C GLN A 227 -13.08 -6.86 22.67
N ASP A 228 -13.78 -7.64 21.86
CA ASP A 228 -15.13 -7.27 21.42
C ASP A 228 -16.19 -7.53 22.53
N PRO A 229 -17.45 -7.08 22.35
CA PRO A 229 -18.49 -7.28 23.35
C PRO A 229 -18.85 -8.74 23.63
N SER A 230 -18.50 -9.67 22.74
CA SER A 230 -18.71 -11.11 22.93
C SER A 230 -17.61 -11.76 23.78
N GLY A 231 -16.54 -11.02 24.05
CA GLY A 231 -15.38 -11.51 24.76
C GLY A 231 -14.28 -12.04 23.84
N LEU A 232 -14.37 -11.85 22.52
CA LEU A 232 -13.32 -12.27 21.61
C LEU A 232 -12.19 -11.24 21.58
N LEU A 233 -10.96 -11.67 21.88
CA LEU A 233 -9.77 -10.83 21.81
C LEU A 233 -9.34 -10.59 20.36
N PHE A 234 -8.80 -9.40 20.09
CA PHE A 234 -8.08 -9.17 18.84
C PHE A 234 -6.88 -10.14 18.76
N PRO A 235 -6.65 -10.81 17.62
CA PRO A 235 -5.54 -11.75 17.48
C PRO A 235 -4.18 -11.11 17.71
N ASP A 236 -3.34 -11.72 18.54
CA ASP A 236 -1.95 -11.28 18.76
C ASP A 236 -0.97 -12.46 18.68
N PRO A 237 -0.20 -12.58 17.60
CA PRO A 237 -0.20 -11.69 16.42
C PRO A 237 -1.45 -11.85 15.54
N LEU A 238 -1.75 -10.83 14.72
CA LEU A 238 -2.60 -11.03 13.55
C LEU A 238 -1.79 -11.76 12.48
N VAL A 239 -2.25 -12.95 12.07
CA VAL A 239 -1.61 -13.77 11.05
C VAL A 239 -2.42 -13.69 9.76
N VAL A 240 -1.73 -13.52 8.64
CA VAL A 240 -2.30 -13.57 7.29
C VAL A 240 -1.51 -14.62 6.51
N ASP A 241 -2.20 -15.61 5.94
CA ASP A 241 -1.56 -16.59 5.07
C ASP A 241 -1.64 -16.12 3.61
N LEU A 242 -0.52 -15.64 3.08
CA LEU A 242 -0.45 -15.15 1.71
C LEU A 242 -0.69 -16.25 0.68
N TYR A 243 -0.48 -17.53 1.03
CA TYR A 243 -0.81 -18.62 0.13
C TYR A 243 -2.33 -18.75 -0.01
N GLN A 244 -3.11 -18.60 1.07
CA GLN A 244 -4.57 -18.57 0.99
C GLN A 244 -5.08 -17.35 0.21
N VAL A 245 -4.46 -16.18 0.41
CA VAL A 245 -4.75 -14.98 -0.39
C VAL A 245 -4.54 -15.25 -1.88
N LEU A 246 -3.42 -15.89 -2.25
CA LEU A 246 -3.13 -16.24 -3.63
C LEU A 246 -4.13 -17.25 -4.20
N GLN A 247 -4.56 -18.25 -3.41
CA GLN A 247 -5.58 -19.21 -3.83
C GLN A 247 -6.95 -18.56 -4.03
N GLU A 248 -7.35 -17.64 -3.15
CA GLU A 248 -8.61 -16.92 -3.29
C GLU A 248 -8.59 -16.00 -4.53
N ALA A 249 -7.46 -15.35 -4.81
CA ALA A 249 -7.31 -14.51 -6.00
C ALA A 249 -7.33 -15.28 -7.32
N LEU A 250 -7.14 -16.61 -7.30
CA LEU A 250 -7.22 -17.49 -8.47
C LEU A 250 -8.65 -17.97 -8.77
N ASN A 251 -9.61 -17.78 -7.84
CA ASN A 251 -10.99 -18.27 -7.94
C ASN A 251 -11.94 -17.25 -8.58
#